data_AF-A0A4U3KVI6-F1
#
_entry.id   AF-A0A4U3KVI6-F1
#
_cell.length_a   1.000
_cell.length_b   1.000
_cell.length_c   1.000
_cell.angle_alpha   90.00
_cell.angle_beta   90.00
_cell.angle_gamma   90.00
#
_symmetry.space_group_name_H-M   'P 1'
#
loop_
_entity.id
_entity.type
_entity.pdbx_description
1 polymer ?
#
loop_
_entity_poly.entity_id
_entity_poly.type
_entity_poly.pdbx_seq_one_letter_code
_entity_poly.pdbx_strand_id
1 'polypeptide(L)'
;MPAVIIVDEASMISHLPAADSHTARFGSGHLLNDLLQYAGTAKIVFVGDACQLPPVAEASLSAALSPAYWKEQHRAARLFTLTQIVRQQQHNEILEIASRFRRRIELAGADNLLSLPVPKQRNVFATLGKDTFLNCYFMAVQEKGLTQTVAICHSNAQAHDLNNLIRRRLHNKAALQAGDLLMVVQNSYGTELVNGDQVLVKEVTGSSSRAGFSFIKIKVASLFAGKEYQVLLINDLLYNDQPALTSDEVKRLLIDFDERMRQEKVKRNSEEYKNRMKKDEYLNALRAKYGYAITVHKAQGGEWDVVFLYLNSSVYSQVYHNKGGRHPDGADRYHRWFYTAITRAKQKLVVNDCPFIEKFAQRHPEENSRYWRDLQKAKAAAATRVQVYTPGRLTGVVSKLLNQNEQGVNGFIKTDNTKEEIYFILSAKNPLYPILQPGLKLSYEIMPPKGNKGPKATRIQTIAAR
;
A
#
# COMPACT_ATOMS: atom_id res chain seq x y z
N MET A 1 -1.06 28.01 -31.05
CA MET A 1 -1.09 28.93 -29.89
C MET A 1 0.02 28.52 -28.94
N PRO A 2 0.82 29.41 -28.34
CA PRO A 2 1.73 29.00 -27.28
C PRO A 2 0.90 28.68 -26.03
N ALA A 3 0.50 27.43 -25.89
CA ALA A 3 -0.11 26.93 -24.67
C ALA A 3 0.94 26.99 -23.55
N VAL A 4 0.55 27.48 -22.37
CA VAL A 4 1.32 27.29 -21.14
C VAL A 4 0.70 26.11 -20.42
N ILE A 5 1.52 25.12 -20.08
CA ILE A 5 1.09 23.94 -19.32
C ILE A 5 1.54 24.15 -17.88
N ILE A 6 0.59 24.18 -16.95
CA ILE A 6 0.87 24.24 -15.52
C ILE A 6 0.67 22.84 -14.96
N VAL A 7 1.67 22.34 -14.24
CA VAL A 7 1.65 21.01 -13.66
C VAL A 7 1.84 21.14 -12.16
N ASP A 8 0.75 20.91 -11.43
CA ASP A 8 0.75 20.93 -9.97
C ASP A 8 1.19 19.57 -9.39
N GLU A 9 1.59 19.56 -8.12
CA GLU A 9 2.16 18.40 -7.42
C GLU A 9 3.30 17.71 -8.20
N ALA A 10 4.12 18.51 -8.89
CA ALA A 10 5.20 18.03 -9.74
C ALA A 10 6.25 17.21 -8.99
N SER A 11 6.31 17.33 -7.65
CA SER A 11 7.12 16.46 -6.77
C SER A 11 6.77 14.97 -6.89
N MET A 12 5.61 14.61 -7.45
CA MET A 12 5.19 13.23 -7.66
C MET A 12 5.53 12.68 -9.05
N ILE A 13 6.08 13.51 -9.95
CA ILE A 13 6.38 13.09 -11.32
C ILE A 13 7.75 12.43 -11.37
N SER A 14 7.74 11.17 -11.81
CA SER A 14 8.93 10.35 -12.00
C SER A 14 9.49 10.51 -13.42
N HIS A 15 10.81 10.60 -13.54
CA HIS A 15 11.52 10.43 -14.81
C HIS A 15 11.83 8.95 -15.13
N LEU A 16 11.78 8.09 -14.11
CA LEU A 16 11.99 6.65 -14.23
C LEU A 16 10.75 5.95 -14.79
N PRO A 17 10.93 4.81 -15.47
CA PRO A 17 9.80 3.97 -15.89
C PRO A 17 8.89 3.62 -14.72
N ALA A 18 7.59 3.68 -14.97
CA ALA A 18 6.60 3.11 -14.06
C ALA A 18 6.97 1.64 -13.81
N ALA A 19 7.24 1.28 -12.55
CA ALA A 19 7.50 -0.10 -12.16
C ALA A 19 6.34 -0.98 -12.66
N ASP A 20 6.68 -2.10 -13.32
CA ASP A 20 5.78 -2.99 -14.07
C ASP A 20 4.34 -3.02 -13.53
N SER A 21 3.49 -2.13 -14.04
CA SER A 21 2.07 -2.26 -13.81
C SER A 21 1.60 -3.37 -14.73
N HIS A 22 1.36 -4.56 -14.17
CA HIS A 22 0.95 -5.76 -14.90
C HIS A 22 -0.40 -5.65 -15.65
N THR A 23 -0.98 -4.45 -15.75
CA THR A 23 -2.34 -4.23 -16.25
C THR A 23 -2.49 -3.18 -17.36
N ALA A 24 -1.51 -2.33 -17.64
CA ALA A 24 -1.39 -1.58 -18.90
C ALA A 24 -0.18 -0.65 -18.81
N ARG A 25 0.71 -0.65 -19.81
CA ARG A 25 1.70 0.42 -19.95
C ARG A 25 0.99 1.65 -20.54
N PHE A 26 0.82 2.69 -19.75
CA PHE A 26 0.34 3.98 -20.24
C PHE A 26 1.48 4.70 -20.97
N GLY A 27 1.21 5.17 -22.19
CA GLY A 27 2.21 5.87 -23.02
C GLY A 27 3.50 5.07 -23.22
N SER A 28 4.64 5.75 -23.13
CA SER A 28 5.95 5.09 -23.16
C SER A 28 6.26 4.33 -21.85
N GLY A 29 5.51 4.61 -20.79
CA GLY A 29 5.79 4.18 -19.42
C GLY A 29 6.67 5.17 -18.65
N HIS A 30 7.12 6.26 -19.28
CA HIS A 30 7.92 7.32 -18.66
C HIS A 30 7.09 8.61 -18.63
N LEU A 31 6.40 8.87 -17.51
CA LEU A 31 5.40 9.95 -17.41
C LEU A 31 6.00 11.34 -17.75
N LEU A 32 7.19 11.66 -17.24
CA LEU A 32 7.83 12.95 -17.54
C LEU A 32 8.14 13.10 -19.04
N ASN A 33 8.61 12.04 -19.68
CA ASN A 33 8.92 12.06 -21.12
C ASN A 33 7.65 12.19 -21.95
N ASP A 34 6.59 11.45 -21.60
CA ASP A 34 5.30 11.51 -22.27
C ASP A 34 4.70 12.94 -22.17
N LEU A 35 4.81 13.57 -21.01
CA LEU A 35 4.41 14.96 -20.80
C LEU A 35 5.22 15.93 -21.68
N LEU A 36 6.55 15.78 -21.74
CA LEU A 36 7.41 16.61 -22.59
C LEU A 36 7.09 16.44 -24.07
N GLN A 37 6.83 15.21 -24.51
CA GLN A 37 6.44 14.92 -25.89
C GLN A 37 5.10 15.55 -26.22
N TYR A 38 4.11 15.43 -25.32
CA TYR A 38 2.80 16.06 -25.47
C TYR A 38 2.89 17.59 -25.51
N ALA A 39 3.72 18.18 -24.64
CA ALA A 39 3.91 19.62 -24.56
C ALA A 39 4.51 20.22 -25.83
N GLY A 40 5.37 19.47 -26.54
CA GLY A 40 6.05 19.94 -27.75
C GLY A 40 6.87 21.21 -27.48
N THR A 41 6.46 22.35 -28.04
CA THR A 41 7.10 23.66 -27.87
C THR A 41 6.44 24.54 -26.80
N ALA A 42 5.42 24.03 -26.11
CA ALA A 42 4.74 24.74 -25.02
C ALA A 42 5.70 25.05 -23.86
N LYS A 43 5.47 26.17 -23.17
CA LYS A 43 6.14 26.46 -21.90
C LYS A 43 5.49 25.63 -20.80
N ILE A 44 6.30 24.99 -19.96
CA ILE A 44 5.82 24.22 -18.81
C ILE A 44 6.21 24.95 -17.53
N VAL A 45 5.26 25.08 -16.60
CA VAL A 45 5.48 25.56 -15.24
C VAL A 45 5.19 24.41 -14.28
N PHE A 46 6.25 23.86 -13.68
CA PHE A 46 6.14 22.86 -12.62
C PHE A 46 5.93 23.56 -11.28
N VAL A 47 4.90 23.15 -10.55
CA VAL A 47 4.55 23.63 -9.21
C VAL A 47 4.51 22.43 -8.29
N GLY A 48 5.10 22.53 -7.10
CA GLY A 48 5.13 21.45 -6.13
C GLY A 48 5.98 21.78 -4.91
N ASP A 49 5.91 20.94 -3.89
CA ASP A 49 6.68 21.10 -2.66
C ASP A 49 7.92 20.19 -2.67
N ALA A 50 9.08 20.81 -2.83
CA ALA A 50 10.36 20.11 -2.88
C ALA A 50 10.72 19.36 -1.58
N CYS A 51 10.00 19.56 -0.46
CA CYS A 51 10.20 18.83 0.80
C CYS A 51 9.26 17.62 0.98
N GLN A 52 8.25 17.45 0.11
CA GLN A 52 7.43 16.26 0.14
C GLN A 52 8.22 15.01 -0.26
N LEU A 53 7.62 13.83 -0.05
CA LEU A 53 8.18 12.56 -0.50
C LEU A 53 8.37 12.60 -2.03
N PRO A 54 9.56 12.21 -2.54
CA PRO A 54 9.78 12.08 -3.98
C PRO A 54 8.95 10.92 -4.55
N PRO A 55 8.92 10.75 -5.88
CA PRO A 55 8.32 9.56 -6.49
C PRO A 55 8.97 8.31 -5.89
N VAL A 56 8.19 7.24 -5.68
CA VAL A 56 8.61 6.03 -4.93
C VAL A 56 9.92 5.41 -5.45
N ALA A 57 10.18 5.54 -6.75
CA ALA A 57 11.38 5.02 -7.41
C ALA A 57 12.62 5.93 -7.27
N GLU A 58 12.47 7.16 -6.78
CA GLU A 58 13.52 8.17 -6.69
C GLU A 58 13.98 8.36 -5.23
N ALA A 59 15.23 8.79 -5.06
CA ALA A 59 15.90 8.83 -3.76
C ALA A 59 15.66 10.13 -2.97
N SER A 60 15.66 11.30 -3.63
CA SER A 60 15.76 12.59 -2.94
C SER A 60 14.78 13.64 -3.45
N LEU A 61 15.01 14.17 -4.66
CA LEU A 61 14.22 15.22 -5.27
C LEU A 61 13.65 14.74 -6.59
N SER A 62 12.36 15.02 -6.83
CA SER A 62 11.75 14.77 -8.15
C SER A 62 12.54 15.47 -9.25
N ALA A 63 12.84 14.73 -10.31
CA ALA A 63 13.45 15.26 -11.51
C ALA A 63 12.73 16.51 -12.06
N ALA A 64 11.40 16.57 -11.96
CA ALA A 64 10.61 17.70 -12.45
C ALA A 64 10.92 19.02 -11.72
N LEU A 65 11.29 18.95 -10.43
CA LEU A 65 11.62 20.11 -9.59
C LEU A 65 13.13 20.37 -9.48
N SER A 66 13.97 19.62 -10.21
CA SER A 66 15.44 19.71 -10.13
C SER A 66 16.03 20.51 -11.30
N PRO A 67 16.60 21.72 -11.07
CA PRO A 67 17.30 22.46 -12.12
C PRO A 67 18.52 21.72 -12.67
N ALA A 68 19.18 20.90 -11.84
CA ALA A 68 20.32 20.09 -12.25
C ALA A 68 19.90 19.04 -13.29
N TYR A 69 18.79 18.34 -13.04
CA TYR A 69 18.23 17.37 -14.00
C TYR A 69 17.93 18.04 -15.35
N TRP A 70 17.28 19.21 -15.35
CA TRP A 70 16.97 19.92 -16.59
C TRP A 70 18.22 20.39 -17.36
N LYS A 71 19.26 20.80 -16.64
CA LYS A 71 20.56 21.16 -17.23
C LYS A 71 21.20 19.95 -17.92
N GLU A 72 21.15 18.77 -17.31
CA GLU A 72 21.61 17.51 -17.90
C GLU A 72 20.79 17.12 -19.13
N GLN A 73 19.49 17.42 -19.15
CA GLN A 73 18.62 17.24 -20.31
C GLN A 73 18.77 18.34 -21.39
N HIS A 74 19.78 19.21 -21.28
CA HIS A 74 20.03 20.34 -22.18
C HIS A 74 18.82 21.29 -22.33
N ARG A 75 18.05 21.49 -21.26
CA ARG A 75 16.89 22.40 -21.23
C ARG A 75 17.11 23.53 -20.22
N ALA A 76 16.73 24.74 -20.61
CA ALA A 76 16.78 25.90 -19.72
C ALA A 76 15.61 25.83 -18.72
N ALA A 77 15.93 25.69 -17.42
CA ALA A 77 14.96 25.74 -16.33
C ALA A 77 15.31 26.85 -15.34
N ARG A 78 14.29 27.49 -14.77
CA ARG A 78 14.43 28.47 -13.68
C ARG A 78 13.64 27.98 -12.47
N LEU A 79 14.25 28.00 -11.30
CA LEU A 79 13.61 27.65 -10.03
C LEU A 79 13.28 28.92 -9.25
N PHE A 80 12.06 28.98 -8.75
CA PHE A 80 11.60 30.02 -7.86
C PHE A 80 10.99 29.37 -6.61
N THR A 81 11.32 29.88 -5.43
CA THR A 81 10.81 29.35 -4.15
C THR A 81 9.92 30.39 -3.48
N LEU A 82 8.69 30.00 -3.16
CA LEU A 82 7.80 30.82 -2.35
C LEU A 82 8.19 30.66 -0.87
N THR A 83 8.62 31.75 -0.23
CA THR A 83 9.11 31.74 1.16
C THR A 83 8.06 32.23 2.16
N GLN A 84 7.05 32.96 1.70
CA GLN A 84 5.98 33.48 2.56
C GLN A 84 4.94 32.40 2.83
N ILE A 85 4.74 32.06 4.10
CA ILE A 85 3.72 31.10 4.54
C ILE A 85 2.40 31.87 4.76
N VAL A 86 1.36 31.53 3.99
CA VAL A 86 0.03 32.20 4.05
C VAL A 86 -0.99 31.40 4.89
N ARG A 87 -0.55 30.60 5.88
CA ARG A 87 -1.50 29.93 6.78
C ARG A 87 -2.03 30.92 7.83
N GLN A 88 -3.35 30.99 7.93
CA GLN A 88 -4.14 32.07 8.55
C GLN A 88 -4.05 32.18 10.10
N GLN A 89 -3.10 31.51 10.77
CA GLN A 89 -2.98 31.55 12.23
C GLN A 89 -1.53 31.76 12.66
N GLN A 90 -1.24 32.94 13.20
CA GLN A 90 0.01 33.18 13.94
C GLN A 90 0.10 32.11 15.06
N HIS A 91 1.27 31.47 15.21
CA HIS A 91 1.55 30.44 16.23
C HIS A 91 0.97 29.03 16.02
N ASN A 92 0.69 28.63 14.77
CA ASN A 92 0.27 27.27 14.45
C ASN A 92 1.38 26.23 14.73
N GLU A 93 1.12 25.31 15.65
CA GLU A 93 2.10 24.31 16.07
C GLU A 93 2.47 23.30 14.97
N ILE A 94 1.52 22.92 14.10
CA ILE A 94 1.78 22.02 12.96
C ILE A 94 2.83 22.63 12.04
N LEU A 95 2.74 23.94 11.78
CA LEU A 95 3.73 24.67 10.97
C LEU A 95 5.09 24.76 11.64
N GLU A 96 5.14 24.99 12.95
CA GLU A 96 6.41 25.01 13.71
C GLU A 96 7.14 23.67 13.57
N ILE A 97 6.43 22.55 13.72
CA ILE A 97 7.01 21.21 13.59
C ILE A 97 7.40 20.94 12.13
N ALA A 98 6.51 21.19 11.16
CA ALA A 98 6.81 20.99 9.74
C ALA A 98 8.04 21.79 9.30
N SER A 99 8.17 23.05 9.74
CA SER A 99 9.34 23.90 9.46
C SER A 99 10.63 23.36 10.06
N ARG A 100 10.57 22.63 11.17
CA ARG A 100 11.73 21.94 11.75
C ARG A 100 12.22 20.80 10.86
N PHE A 101 11.30 20.02 10.27
CA PHE A 101 11.66 18.96 9.32
C PHE A 101 12.13 19.55 7.97
N ARG A 102 11.44 20.57 7.43
CA ARG A 102 11.88 21.29 6.21
C ARG A 102 13.31 21.79 6.33
N ARG A 103 13.65 22.50 7.41
CA ARG A 103 15.02 22.99 7.63
C ARG A 103 16.05 21.85 7.66
N ARG A 104 15.68 20.66 8.12
CA ARG A 104 16.60 19.50 8.06
C ARG A 104 16.77 18.95 6.66
N ILE A 105 15.70 18.89 5.87
CA ILE A 105 15.75 18.47 4.47
C ILE A 105 16.64 19.44 3.66
N GLU A 106 16.55 20.74 3.95
CA GLU A 106 17.36 21.78 3.28
C GLU A 106 18.83 21.79 3.72
N LEU A 107 19.13 21.32 4.94
CA LEU A 107 20.50 21.17 5.45
C LEU A 107 21.13 19.88 4.92
N ALA A 108 21.81 19.96 3.79
CA ALA A 108 22.56 18.85 3.20
C ALA A 108 23.55 18.23 4.22
N GLY A 109 23.55 16.89 4.33
CA GLY A 109 24.48 16.14 5.20
C GLY A 109 24.04 15.99 6.66
N ALA A 110 22.81 16.37 7.03
CA ALA A 110 22.28 16.18 8.38
C ALA A 110 21.89 14.71 8.63
N ASP A 111 22.85 13.90 9.09
CA ASP A 111 22.63 12.47 9.35
C ASP A 111 21.82 12.15 10.62
N ASN A 112 21.56 13.15 11.47
CA ASN A 112 20.85 12.94 12.72
C ASN A 112 19.33 12.93 12.51
N LEU A 113 18.70 11.82 12.91
CA LEU A 113 17.24 11.69 12.90
C LEU A 113 16.61 12.63 13.93
N LEU A 114 15.60 13.39 13.50
CA LEU A 114 14.83 14.21 14.42
C LEU A 114 13.69 13.41 15.05
N SER A 115 13.50 13.59 16.35
CA SER A 115 12.24 13.24 17.01
C SER A 115 11.22 14.37 16.83
N LEU A 116 9.93 14.02 16.90
CA LEU A 116 8.86 14.99 17.07
C LEU A 116 9.03 15.69 18.41
N PRO A 117 8.90 17.03 18.49
CA PRO A 117 8.86 17.70 19.78
C PRO A 117 7.64 17.24 20.59
N VAL A 118 7.76 17.32 21.91
CA VAL A 118 6.61 17.08 22.80
C VAL A 118 5.49 18.07 22.43
N PRO A 119 4.27 17.59 22.13
CA PRO A 119 3.20 18.48 21.72
C PRO A 119 2.84 19.51 22.81
N LYS A 120 2.70 20.78 22.40
CA LYS A 120 2.27 21.92 23.21
C LYS A 120 0.76 22.01 23.36
N GLN A 121 0.00 21.08 22.75
CA GLN A 121 -1.46 20.98 22.83
C GLN A 121 -2.23 22.16 22.23
N ARG A 122 -1.65 22.90 21.28
CA ARG A 122 -2.36 23.98 20.56
C ARG A 122 -3.04 23.45 19.32
N ASN A 123 -2.28 22.76 18.48
CA ASN A 123 -2.79 22.09 17.27
C ASN A 123 -2.35 20.62 17.22
N VAL A 124 -1.32 20.26 17.98
CA VAL A 124 -0.76 18.90 18.00
C VAL A 124 -1.03 18.27 19.36
N PHE A 125 -1.53 17.03 19.35
CA PHE A 125 -1.91 16.29 20.55
C PHE A 125 -1.31 14.90 20.52
N ALA A 126 -0.93 14.36 21.68
CA ALA A 126 -0.48 12.98 21.83
C ALA A 126 -1.52 12.17 22.60
N THR A 127 -1.81 10.95 22.14
CA THR A 127 -2.69 10.00 22.85
C THR A 127 -1.87 8.85 23.41
N LEU A 128 -2.13 8.51 24.68
CA LEU A 128 -1.53 7.35 25.33
C LEU A 128 -2.28 6.08 24.95
N GLY A 129 -1.56 5.16 24.32
CA GLY A 129 -2.10 3.87 23.89
C GLY A 129 -3.02 3.93 22.67
N LYS A 130 -3.26 2.74 22.12
CA LYS A 130 -4.02 2.57 20.87
C LYS A 130 -5.51 2.84 21.04
N ASP A 131 -6.10 2.45 22.17
CA ASP A 131 -7.54 2.62 22.39
C ASP A 131 -7.94 4.09 22.53
N THR A 132 -7.14 4.88 23.26
CA THR A 132 -7.32 6.34 23.34
C THR A 132 -7.20 6.99 21.97
N PHE A 133 -6.20 6.59 21.17
CA PHE A 133 -6.05 7.05 19.79
C PHE A 133 -7.31 6.79 18.96
N LEU A 134 -7.86 5.58 19.01
CA LEU A 134 -9.07 5.19 18.29
C LEU A 134 -10.33 5.92 18.82
N ASN A 135 -10.42 6.14 20.13
CA ASN A 135 -11.52 6.91 20.72
C ASN A 135 -11.50 8.38 20.28
N CYS A 136 -10.33 9.01 20.31
CA CYS A 136 -10.17 10.37 19.79
C CYS A 136 -10.50 10.43 18.29
N TYR A 137 -10.08 9.43 17.51
CA TYR A 137 -10.46 9.32 16.09
C TYR A 137 -11.97 9.27 15.92
N PHE A 138 -12.66 8.41 16.67
CA PHE A 138 -14.11 8.29 16.62
C PHE A 138 -14.80 9.61 16.96
N MET A 139 -14.36 10.31 18.01
CA MET A 139 -14.90 11.62 18.39
C MET A 139 -14.70 12.68 17.30
N ALA A 140 -13.52 12.70 16.68
CA ALA A 140 -13.24 13.62 15.57
C ALA A 140 -14.11 13.33 14.34
N VAL A 141 -14.34 12.04 14.03
CA VAL A 141 -15.27 11.66 12.95
C VAL A 141 -16.70 12.10 13.26
N GLN A 142 -17.17 12.00 14.51
CA GLN A 142 -18.50 12.51 14.90
C GLN A 142 -18.60 14.04 14.77
N GLU A 143 -17.52 14.76 15.07
CA GLU A 143 -17.48 16.23 15.03
C GLU A 143 -17.32 16.78 13.60
N LYS A 144 -16.40 16.21 12.81
CA LYS A 144 -15.95 16.76 11.51
C LYS A 144 -16.38 15.92 10.31
N GLY A 145 -16.86 14.71 10.53
CA GLY A 145 -17.17 13.74 9.49
C GLY A 145 -15.95 12.97 8.97
N LEU A 146 -16.25 11.92 8.20
CA LEU A 146 -15.25 11.02 7.60
C LEU A 146 -14.41 11.67 6.50
N THR A 147 -14.92 12.73 5.85
CA THR A 147 -14.23 13.44 4.76
C THR A 147 -13.14 14.37 5.27
N GLN A 148 -13.26 14.87 6.50
CA GLN A 148 -12.33 15.82 7.11
C GLN A 148 -11.44 15.20 8.19
N THR A 149 -11.56 13.88 8.41
CA THR A 149 -10.78 13.13 9.40
C THR A 149 -10.14 11.91 8.76
N VAL A 150 -8.81 11.79 8.86
CA VAL A 150 -8.08 10.65 8.30
C VAL A 150 -7.07 10.10 9.31
N ALA A 151 -6.87 8.78 9.31
CA ALA A 151 -5.71 8.19 9.94
C ALA A 151 -4.62 7.96 8.88
N ILE A 152 -3.38 8.35 9.18
CA ILE A 152 -2.25 8.13 8.30
C ILE A 152 -1.17 7.32 9.00
N CYS A 153 -0.52 6.44 8.25
CA CYS A 153 0.49 5.54 8.79
C CYS A 153 1.58 5.23 7.77
N HIS A 154 2.57 4.43 8.16
CA HIS A 154 3.75 4.21 7.32
C HIS A 154 3.51 3.14 6.24
N SER A 155 2.96 1.97 6.58
CA SER A 155 2.87 0.81 5.67
C SER A 155 1.44 0.38 5.34
N ASN A 156 1.26 -0.35 4.23
CA ASN A 156 -0.05 -0.90 3.83
C ASN A 156 -0.61 -1.91 4.85
N ALA A 157 0.24 -2.77 5.42
CA ALA A 157 -0.17 -3.71 6.47
C ALA A 157 -0.71 -2.96 7.69
N GLN A 158 -0.03 -1.88 8.10
CA GLN A 158 -0.50 -1.03 9.19
C GLN A 158 -1.79 -0.29 8.86
N ALA A 159 -1.93 0.20 7.61
CA ALA A 159 -3.17 0.81 7.15
C ALA A 159 -4.32 -0.19 7.20
N HIS A 160 -4.10 -1.43 6.75
CA HIS A 160 -5.07 -2.51 6.84
C HIS A 160 -5.50 -2.79 8.28
N ASP A 161 -4.55 -2.94 9.20
CA ASP A 161 -4.83 -3.17 10.62
C ASP A 161 -5.61 -2.02 11.26
N LEU A 162 -5.21 -0.78 11.00
CA LEU A 162 -5.90 0.41 11.50
C LEU A 162 -7.30 0.53 10.93
N ASN A 163 -7.48 0.30 9.62
CA ASN A 163 -8.79 0.29 8.99
C ASN A 163 -9.71 -0.73 9.67
N ASN A 164 -9.25 -1.95 9.89
CA ASN A 164 -10.05 -2.99 10.56
C ASN A 164 -10.47 -2.57 11.97
N LEU A 165 -9.59 -1.91 12.73
CA LEU A 165 -9.87 -1.50 14.09
C LEU A 165 -10.81 -0.29 14.16
N ILE A 166 -10.55 0.73 13.35
CA ILE A 166 -11.43 1.90 13.20
C ILE A 166 -12.81 1.43 12.77
N ARG A 167 -12.88 0.55 11.78
CA ARG A 167 -14.12 0.01 11.26
C ARG A 167 -14.89 -0.76 12.32
N ARG A 168 -14.24 -1.66 13.07
CA ARG A 168 -14.89 -2.37 14.20
C ARG A 168 -15.42 -1.43 15.28
N ARG A 169 -14.79 -0.27 15.45
CA ARG A 169 -15.20 0.75 16.44
C ARG A 169 -16.37 1.60 15.93
N LEU A 170 -16.34 1.98 14.64
CA LEU A 170 -17.41 2.74 13.99
C LEU A 170 -18.64 1.89 13.71
N HIS A 171 -18.43 0.62 13.40
CA HIS A 171 -19.43 -0.28 12.82
C HIS A 171 -19.42 -1.62 13.57
N ASN A 172 -20.60 -2.07 14.00
CA ASN A 172 -20.76 -3.32 14.76
C ASN A 172 -20.69 -4.60 13.90
N LYS A 173 -20.36 -4.52 12.60
CA LYS A 173 -20.34 -5.66 11.67
C LYS A 173 -18.96 -5.85 11.05
N ALA A 174 -18.51 -7.10 10.93
CA ALA A 174 -17.23 -7.44 10.32
C ALA A 174 -17.22 -7.37 8.78
N ALA A 175 -18.38 -7.50 8.13
CA ALA A 175 -18.52 -7.45 6.68
C ALA A 175 -18.89 -6.04 6.20
N LEU A 176 -18.40 -5.68 5.01
CA LEU A 176 -18.66 -4.43 4.28
C LEU A 176 -20.14 -4.02 4.34
N GLN A 177 -20.40 -2.75 4.61
CA GLN A 177 -21.76 -2.24 4.77
C GLN A 177 -21.94 -0.82 4.23
N ALA A 178 -23.18 -0.39 4.10
CA ALA A 178 -23.52 1.02 3.85
C ALA A 178 -22.89 1.92 4.92
N GLY A 179 -22.35 3.06 4.48
CA GLY A 179 -21.59 3.99 5.30
C GLY A 179 -20.09 3.68 5.41
N ASP A 180 -19.62 2.56 4.84
CA ASP A 180 -18.18 2.29 4.79
C ASP A 180 -17.45 3.25 3.84
N LEU A 181 -16.30 3.77 4.29
CA LEU A 181 -15.40 4.58 3.46
C LEU A 181 -14.39 3.68 2.75
N LEU A 182 -14.32 3.78 1.43
CA LEU A 182 -13.36 3.06 0.59
C LEU A 182 -12.42 4.04 -0.12
N MET A 183 -11.21 3.56 -0.39
CA MET A 183 -10.17 4.21 -1.18
C MET A 183 -9.89 3.36 -2.42
N VAL A 184 -10.08 3.94 -3.60
CA VAL A 184 -9.80 3.28 -4.88
C VAL A 184 -8.30 3.16 -5.05
N VAL A 185 -7.79 1.95 -5.28
CA VAL A 185 -6.34 1.68 -5.38
C VAL A 185 -5.85 1.53 -6.81
N GLN A 186 -6.77 1.48 -7.77
CA GLN A 186 -6.47 1.41 -9.20
C GLN A 186 -7.61 2.03 -10.03
N ASN A 187 -7.25 2.69 -11.13
CA ASN A 187 -8.20 3.28 -12.07
C ASN A 187 -9.24 2.26 -12.53
N SER A 188 -10.51 2.67 -12.50
CA SER A 188 -11.64 1.85 -12.93
C SER A 188 -12.04 2.26 -14.35
N TYR A 189 -11.98 1.33 -15.31
CA TYR A 189 -12.34 1.63 -16.71
C TYR A 189 -13.85 1.73 -16.94
N GLY A 190 -14.67 1.17 -16.04
CA GLY A 190 -16.13 1.23 -16.10
C GLY A 190 -16.73 2.46 -15.42
N THR A 191 -15.91 3.29 -14.77
CA THR A 191 -16.34 4.50 -14.06
C THR A 191 -15.34 5.63 -14.30
N GLU A 192 -15.57 6.81 -13.73
CA GLU A 192 -14.57 7.90 -13.72
C GLU A 192 -13.66 7.84 -12.49
N LEU A 193 -13.76 6.77 -11.68
CA LEU A 193 -12.99 6.63 -10.46
C LEU A 193 -11.53 6.31 -10.76
N VAL A 194 -10.63 7.11 -10.20
CA VAL A 194 -9.18 6.95 -10.36
C VAL A 194 -8.52 6.49 -9.06
N ASN A 195 -7.29 6.00 -9.16
CA ASN A 195 -6.47 5.64 -8.01
C ASN A 195 -6.30 6.85 -7.08
N GLY A 196 -6.71 6.71 -5.82
CA GLY A 196 -6.72 7.78 -4.82
C GLY A 196 -8.10 8.36 -4.54
N ASP A 197 -9.12 8.04 -5.35
CA ASP A 197 -10.48 8.51 -5.06
C ASP A 197 -11.05 7.84 -3.82
N GLN A 198 -11.70 8.65 -2.97
CA GLN A 198 -12.48 8.16 -1.86
C GLN A 198 -13.96 8.05 -2.25
N VAL A 199 -14.57 6.92 -1.89
CA VAL A 199 -15.99 6.66 -2.15
C VAL A 199 -16.69 6.17 -0.89
N LEU A 200 -17.92 6.60 -0.70
CA LEU A 200 -18.78 6.13 0.39
C LEU A 200 -19.70 5.02 -0.12
N VAL A 201 -19.71 3.88 0.55
CA VAL A 201 -20.65 2.80 0.23
C VAL A 201 -22.05 3.24 0.60
N LYS A 202 -22.95 3.23 -0.38
CA LYS A 202 -24.38 3.53 -0.21
C LYS A 202 -25.17 2.26 0.06
N GLU A 203 -24.91 1.22 -0.72
CA GLU A 203 -25.67 -0.03 -0.65
C GLU A 203 -24.78 -1.24 -0.95
N VAL A 204 -25.12 -2.37 -0.35
CA VAL A 204 -24.50 -3.69 -0.58
C VAL A 204 -25.62 -4.66 -0.93
N THR A 205 -25.64 -5.14 -2.18
CA THR A 205 -26.82 -5.82 -2.76
C THR A 205 -26.66 -7.33 -2.96
N GLY A 206 -25.44 -7.84 -3.09
CA GLY A 206 -25.23 -9.27 -3.32
C GLY A 206 -23.77 -9.63 -3.53
N SER A 207 -23.51 -10.93 -3.58
CA SER A 207 -22.16 -11.48 -3.77
C SER A 207 -22.15 -12.56 -4.85
N SER A 208 -21.02 -12.69 -5.53
CA SER A 208 -20.79 -13.73 -6.54
C SER A 208 -19.35 -14.25 -6.47
N SER A 209 -19.09 -15.45 -6.98
CA SER A 209 -17.73 -16.00 -7.09
C SER A 209 -17.40 -16.32 -8.54
N ARG A 210 -16.19 -15.94 -8.99
CA ARG A 210 -15.70 -16.19 -10.36
C ARG A 210 -14.17 -16.09 -10.40
N ALA A 211 -13.52 -16.86 -11.28
CA ALA A 211 -12.05 -16.87 -11.44
C ALA A 211 -11.24 -17.12 -10.14
N GLY A 212 -11.88 -17.74 -9.14
CA GLY A 212 -11.31 -17.93 -7.80
C GLY A 212 -11.22 -16.63 -6.99
N PHE A 213 -12.12 -15.68 -7.24
CA PHE A 213 -12.34 -14.46 -6.45
C PHE A 213 -13.79 -14.39 -5.98
N SER A 214 -13.98 -13.77 -4.83
CA SER A 214 -15.26 -13.33 -4.32
C SER A 214 -15.49 -11.86 -4.71
N PHE A 215 -16.69 -11.57 -5.22
CA PHE A 215 -17.11 -10.23 -5.61
C PHE A 215 -18.34 -9.82 -4.81
N ILE A 216 -18.45 -8.53 -4.54
CA ILE A 216 -19.64 -7.93 -3.93
C ILE A 216 -20.18 -6.84 -4.84
N LYS A 217 -21.47 -6.89 -5.14
CA LYS A 217 -22.17 -5.83 -5.86
C LYS A 217 -22.53 -4.71 -4.89
N ILE A 218 -21.95 -3.54 -5.13
CA ILE A 218 -22.10 -2.36 -4.28
C ILE A 218 -22.55 -1.14 -5.09
N LYS A 219 -23.24 -0.23 -4.41
CA LYS A 219 -23.46 1.13 -4.88
C LYS A 219 -22.56 2.05 -4.06
N VAL A 220 -21.77 2.90 -4.72
CA VAL A 220 -20.87 3.85 -4.07
C VAL A 220 -21.09 5.27 -4.59
N ALA A 221 -20.83 6.27 -3.76
CA ALA A 221 -20.82 7.68 -4.16
C ALA A 221 -19.41 8.25 -4.04
N SER A 222 -18.92 8.89 -5.11
CA SER A 222 -17.66 9.64 -5.08
C SER A 222 -17.78 10.81 -4.13
N LEU A 223 -16.82 10.95 -3.20
CA LEU A 223 -16.77 12.10 -2.30
C LEU A 223 -16.28 13.38 -3.00
N PHE A 224 -15.56 13.23 -4.11
CA PHE A 224 -15.06 14.36 -4.90
C PHE A 224 -16.11 14.85 -5.91
N ALA A 225 -16.64 13.96 -6.74
CA ALA A 225 -17.56 14.32 -7.81
C ALA A 225 -19.04 14.26 -7.41
N GLY A 226 -19.38 13.66 -6.26
CA GLY A 226 -20.76 13.41 -5.84
C GLY A 226 -21.52 12.36 -6.65
N LYS A 227 -20.92 11.85 -7.74
CA LYS A 227 -21.53 10.88 -8.66
C LYS A 227 -21.59 9.49 -8.05
N GLU A 228 -22.72 8.80 -8.27
CA GLU A 228 -22.95 7.44 -7.81
C GLU A 228 -22.65 6.41 -8.89
N TYR A 229 -22.11 5.27 -8.48
CA TYR A 229 -21.74 4.15 -9.34
C TYR A 229 -22.23 2.84 -8.75
N GLN A 230 -22.73 1.95 -9.61
CA GLN A 230 -23.03 0.58 -9.26
C GLN A 230 -21.97 -0.32 -9.89
N VAL A 231 -21.22 -1.05 -9.05
CA VAL A 231 -20.04 -1.80 -9.49
C VAL A 231 -19.91 -3.12 -8.74
N LEU A 232 -19.18 -4.07 -9.32
CA LEU A 232 -18.62 -5.20 -8.58
C LEU A 232 -17.34 -4.74 -7.90
N LEU A 233 -17.17 -5.09 -6.62
CA LEU A 233 -15.94 -4.91 -5.85
C LEU A 233 -15.25 -6.26 -5.69
N ILE A 234 -13.93 -6.30 -5.85
CA ILE A 234 -13.12 -7.49 -5.53
C ILE A 234 -12.99 -7.61 -4.01
N ASN A 235 -13.74 -8.54 -3.42
CA ASN A 235 -13.85 -8.70 -1.97
C ASN A 235 -12.54 -9.17 -1.34
N ASP A 236 -11.82 -10.09 -2.00
CA ASP A 236 -10.56 -10.64 -1.49
C ASP A 236 -9.49 -9.55 -1.33
N LEU A 237 -9.48 -8.57 -2.25
CA LEU A 237 -8.59 -7.43 -2.16
C LEU A 237 -8.96 -6.54 -0.97
N LEU A 238 -10.25 -6.34 -0.67
CA LEU A 238 -10.67 -5.48 0.43
C LEU A 238 -10.11 -5.94 1.80
N TYR A 239 -9.99 -7.25 2.02
CA TYR A 239 -9.62 -7.83 3.32
C TYR A 239 -8.19 -8.38 3.41
N ASN A 240 -7.36 -8.24 2.37
CA ASN A 240 -5.94 -8.60 2.46
C ASN A 240 -5.06 -7.37 2.75
N ASP A 241 -3.78 -7.59 3.05
CA ASP A 241 -2.79 -6.54 3.34
C ASP A 241 -2.00 -6.08 2.10
N GLN A 242 -2.25 -6.68 0.93
CA GLN A 242 -1.58 -6.36 -0.32
C GLN A 242 -2.08 -5.03 -0.90
N PRO A 243 -1.22 -4.17 -1.46
CA PRO A 243 -1.63 -2.87 -1.99
C PRO A 243 -2.51 -2.94 -3.24
N ALA A 244 -2.38 -4.02 -4.00
CA ALA A 244 -3.09 -4.28 -5.25
C ALA A 244 -3.15 -5.80 -5.50
N LEU A 245 -3.82 -6.19 -6.57
CA LEU A 245 -3.75 -7.57 -7.06
C LEU A 245 -2.34 -7.89 -7.56
N THR A 246 -1.92 -9.13 -7.32
CA THR A 246 -0.71 -9.71 -7.90
C THR A 246 -0.86 -9.94 -9.40
N SER A 247 0.27 -10.13 -10.09
CA SER A 247 0.30 -10.40 -11.53
C SER A 247 -0.48 -11.67 -11.89
N ASP A 248 -0.39 -12.71 -11.06
CA ASP A 248 -1.11 -13.97 -11.24
C ASP A 248 -2.61 -13.81 -11.00
N GLU A 249 -3.01 -13.00 -10.03
CA GLU A 249 -4.41 -12.63 -9.79
C GLU A 249 -5.02 -11.90 -10.99
N VAL A 250 -4.33 -10.91 -11.52
CA VAL A 250 -4.73 -10.21 -12.75
C VAL A 250 -4.85 -11.18 -13.92
N LYS A 251 -3.85 -12.05 -14.10
CA LYS A 251 -3.82 -13.03 -15.18
C LYS A 251 -5.00 -13.99 -15.09
N ARG A 252 -5.40 -14.41 -13.88
CA ARG A 252 -6.59 -15.25 -13.68
C ARG A 252 -7.87 -14.57 -14.17
N LEU A 253 -8.06 -13.29 -13.87
CA LEU A 253 -9.22 -12.52 -14.37
C LEU A 253 -9.22 -12.43 -15.91
N LEU A 254 -8.05 -12.22 -16.51
CA LEU A 254 -7.91 -12.19 -17.97
C LEU A 254 -8.18 -13.55 -18.62
N ILE A 255 -7.74 -14.66 -18.00
CA ILE A 255 -8.01 -16.01 -18.49
C ILE A 255 -9.52 -16.30 -18.46
N ASP A 256 -10.22 -15.98 -17.36
CA ASP A 256 -11.69 -16.12 -17.28
C ASP A 256 -12.40 -15.29 -18.37
N PHE A 257 -11.96 -14.05 -18.57
CA PHE A 257 -12.49 -13.21 -19.65
C PHE A 257 -12.27 -13.84 -21.04
N ASP A 258 -11.06 -14.31 -21.33
CA ASP A 258 -10.73 -14.97 -22.60
C ASP A 258 -11.53 -16.26 -22.83
N GLU A 259 -11.81 -17.02 -21.77
CA GLU A 259 -12.66 -18.20 -21.84
C GLU A 259 -14.10 -17.86 -22.22
N ARG A 260 -14.68 -16.82 -21.60
CA ARG A 260 -16.03 -16.34 -21.93
C ARG A 260 -16.13 -15.83 -23.36
N MET A 261 -15.16 -15.02 -23.80
CA MET A 261 -15.14 -14.52 -25.18
C MET A 261 -15.05 -15.67 -26.21
N ARG A 262 -14.28 -16.73 -25.90
CA ARG A 262 -14.20 -17.92 -26.75
C ARG A 262 -15.51 -18.69 -26.82
N GLN A 263 -16.21 -18.85 -25.69
CA GLN A 263 -17.53 -19.51 -25.65
C GLN A 263 -18.56 -18.77 -26.50
N GLU A 264 -18.49 -17.44 -26.52
CA GLU A 264 -19.34 -16.58 -27.35
C GLU A 264 -18.82 -16.38 -28.79
N LYS A 265 -17.77 -17.13 -29.18
CA LYS A 265 -17.13 -17.07 -30.51
C LYS A 265 -16.59 -15.69 -30.91
N VAL A 266 -16.29 -14.83 -29.94
CA VAL A 266 -15.67 -13.52 -30.17
C VAL A 266 -14.18 -13.71 -30.47
N LYS A 267 -13.72 -13.28 -31.64
CA LYS A 267 -12.32 -13.41 -32.06
C LYS A 267 -11.40 -12.58 -31.17
N ARG A 268 -10.34 -13.19 -30.63
CA ARG A 268 -9.33 -12.51 -29.81
C ARG A 268 -8.71 -11.32 -30.56
N ASN A 269 -8.51 -10.21 -29.84
CA ASN A 269 -7.98 -8.95 -30.37
C ASN A 269 -8.83 -8.24 -31.45
N SER A 270 -10.02 -8.75 -31.76
CA SER A 270 -11.00 -8.00 -32.57
C SER A 270 -11.44 -6.72 -31.86
N GLU A 271 -12.02 -5.79 -32.62
CA GLU A 271 -12.56 -4.56 -32.04
C GLU A 271 -13.69 -4.86 -31.05
N GLU A 272 -14.53 -5.86 -31.35
CA GLU A 272 -15.55 -6.35 -30.44
C GLU A 272 -14.94 -6.88 -29.13
N TYR A 273 -13.89 -7.70 -29.21
CA TYR A 273 -13.18 -8.22 -28.04
C TYR A 273 -12.64 -7.10 -27.16
N LYS A 274 -11.99 -6.07 -27.75
CA LYS A 274 -11.46 -4.93 -27.00
C LYS A 274 -12.57 -4.11 -26.33
N ASN A 275 -13.69 -3.92 -27.02
CA ASN A 275 -14.83 -3.20 -26.49
C ASN A 275 -15.51 -3.96 -25.33
N ARG A 276 -15.64 -5.28 -25.44
CA ARG A 276 -16.12 -6.14 -24.35
C ARG A 276 -15.16 -6.13 -23.17
N MET A 277 -13.85 -6.20 -23.42
CA MET A 277 -12.82 -6.16 -22.37
C MET A 277 -12.90 -4.88 -21.54
N LYS A 278 -13.12 -3.72 -22.18
CA LYS A 278 -13.28 -2.43 -21.48
C LYS A 278 -14.55 -2.34 -20.63
N LYS A 279 -15.60 -3.08 -21.00
CA LYS A 279 -16.92 -3.04 -20.35
C LYS A 279 -17.15 -4.21 -19.37
N ASP A 280 -16.22 -5.15 -19.29
CA ASP A 280 -16.39 -6.37 -18.50
C ASP A 280 -16.43 -6.07 -17.00
N GLU A 281 -17.51 -6.46 -16.32
CA GLU A 281 -17.73 -6.14 -14.91
C GLU A 281 -16.79 -6.87 -13.95
N TYR A 282 -16.31 -8.07 -14.31
CA TYR A 282 -15.43 -8.86 -13.45
C TYR A 282 -13.96 -8.44 -13.61
N LEU A 283 -13.51 -8.26 -14.85
CA LEU A 283 -12.15 -7.82 -15.16
C LEU A 283 -11.90 -6.39 -14.66
N ASN A 284 -12.90 -5.52 -14.84
CA ASN A 284 -12.88 -4.12 -14.41
C ASN A 284 -13.59 -3.89 -13.07
N ALA A 285 -13.82 -4.96 -12.29
CA ALA A 285 -14.34 -4.84 -10.94
C ALA A 285 -13.48 -3.84 -10.13
N LEU A 286 -14.16 -3.03 -9.33
CA LEU A 286 -13.55 -2.00 -8.51
C LEU A 286 -12.47 -2.63 -7.61
N ARG A 287 -11.29 -2.04 -7.65
CA ARG A 287 -10.16 -2.38 -6.79
C ARG A 287 -10.04 -1.29 -5.75
N ALA A 288 -10.50 -1.58 -4.54
CA ALA A 288 -10.51 -0.64 -3.44
C ALA A 288 -10.11 -1.31 -2.11
N LYS A 289 -9.67 -0.48 -1.18
CA LYS A 289 -9.39 -0.80 0.22
C LYS A 289 -10.28 0.06 1.11
N TYR A 290 -10.36 -0.26 2.40
CA TYR A 290 -10.94 0.68 3.35
C TYR A 290 -10.11 1.98 3.39
N GLY A 291 -10.81 3.12 3.47
CA GLY A 291 -10.23 4.45 3.34
C GLY A 291 -10.12 5.24 4.64
N TYR A 292 -10.41 4.65 5.80
CA TYR A 292 -10.31 5.31 7.10
C TYR A 292 -8.87 5.62 7.50
N ALA A 293 -7.98 4.67 7.19
CA ALA A 293 -6.55 4.77 7.36
C ALA A 293 -5.83 4.57 6.02
N ILE A 294 -4.87 5.43 5.71
CA ILE A 294 -4.06 5.37 4.48
C ILE A 294 -2.58 5.53 4.79
N THR A 295 -1.72 5.18 3.84
CA THR A 295 -0.28 5.45 4.00
C THR A 295 0.02 6.92 3.73
N VAL A 296 1.12 7.44 4.28
CA VAL A 296 1.57 8.82 4.01
C VAL A 296 1.77 9.08 2.51
N HIS A 297 2.28 8.09 1.77
CA HIS A 297 2.41 8.19 0.30
C HIS A 297 1.04 8.36 -0.39
N LYS A 298 0.01 7.64 0.07
CA LYS A 298 -1.36 7.78 -0.44
C LYS A 298 -2.06 9.05 0.03
N ALA A 299 -1.55 9.69 1.08
CA ALA A 299 -2.06 10.96 1.59
C ALA A 299 -1.46 12.18 0.87
N GLN A 300 -0.44 12.01 0.01
CA GLN A 300 0.12 13.11 -0.79
C GLN A 300 -0.96 13.76 -1.66
N GLY A 301 -0.92 15.08 -1.77
CA GLY A 301 -1.97 15.88 -2.42
C GLY A 301 -3.28 16.02 -1.63
N GLY A 302 -3.54 15.18 -0.63
CA GLY A 302 -4.70 15.30 0.26
C GLY A 302 -4.46 16.20 1.46
N GLU A 303 -5.49 16.88 1.95
CA GLU A 303 -5.43 17.65 3.19
C GLU A 303 -6.74 17.52 3.98
N TRP A 304 -6.64 17.31 5.29
CA TRP A 304 -7.78 17.08 6.19
C TRP A 304 -7.73 18.03 7.38
N ASP A 305 -8.90 18.40 7.92
CA ASP A 305 -8.96 19.22 9.12
C ASP A 305 -8.30 18.52 10.32
N VAL A 306 -8.53 17.22 10.47
CA VAL A 306 -7.98 16.40 11.55
C VAL A 306 -7.22 15.19 10.99
N VAL A 307 -5.94 15.10 11.32
CA VAL A 307 -5.08 13.97 10.93
C VAL A 307 -4.65 13.20 12.16
N PHE A 308 -4.83 11.88 12.11
CA PHE A 308 -4.39 10.93 13.11
C PHE A 308 -3.14 10.20 12.59
N LEU A 309 -1.96 10.67 12.95
CA LEU A 309 -0.68 10.10 12.53
C LEU A 309 -0.28 8.97 13.47
N TYR A 310 -0.40 7.74 13.00
CA TYR A 310 -0.01 6.55 13.75
C TYR A 310 1.44 6.14 13.43
N LEU A 311 2.30 6.22 14.44
CA LEU A 311 3.73 5.97 14.42
C LEU A 311 4.05 4.63 15.08
N ASN A 312 4.92 3.85 14.43
CA ASN A 312 5.54 2.67 14.99
C ASN A 312 6.94 2.46 14.38
N SER A 313 7.62 1.41 14.81
CA SER A 313 8.96 1.08 14.36
C SER A 313 9.10 0.89 12.84
N SER A 314 8.02 0.65 12.10
CA SER A 314 8.10 0.50 10.65
C SER A 314 8.58 1.78 9.96
N VAL A 315 8.41 2.95 10.57
CA VAL A 315 8.97 4.22 10.06
C VAL A 315 10.49 4.15 9.89
N TYR A 316 11.19 3.32 10.69
CA TYR A 316 12.64 3.14 10.53
C TYR A 316 13.05 2.43 9.24
N SER A 317 12.13 1.79 8.50
CA SER A 317 12.48 1.27 7.18
C SER A 317 12.77 2.39 6.16
N GLN A 318 12.43 3.64 6.47
CA GLN A 318 12.91 4.80 5.70
C GLN A 318 14.42 4.99 5.84
N VAL A 319 14.98 4.59 6.99
CA VAL A 319 16.39 4.78 7.35
C VAL A 319 17.22 3.54 7.09
N TYR A 320 16.64 2.35 7.27
CA TYR A 320 17.36 1.08 7.23
C TYR A 320 16.75 0.13 6.20
N HIS A 321 17.62 -0.58 5.47
CA HIS A 321 17.19 -1.63 4.57
C HIS A 321 16.59 -2.81 5.37
N ASN A 322 15.61 -3.49 4.76
CA ASN A 322 15.02 -4.71 5.33
C ASN A 322 16.06 -5.83 5.56
N LYS A 323 17.18 -5.80 4.84
CA LYS A 323 18.30 -6.77 4.95
C LYS A 323 19.40 -6.32 5.93
N GLY A 324 19.19 -5.22 6.65
CA GLY A 324 20.20 -4.58 7.49
C GLY A 324 21.03 -3.56 6.71
N GLY A 325 21.65 -2.63 7.44
CA GLY A 325 22.38 -1.49 6.86
C GLY A 325 21.50 -0.24 6.68
N ARG A 326 22.15 0.92 6.68
CA ARG A 326 21.50 2.24 6.56
C ARG A 326 21.39 2.62 5.08
N HIS A 327 20.23 3.13 4.68
CA HIS A 327 20.04 3.76 3.37
C HIS A 327 20.95 5.00 3.25
N PRO A 328 21.66 5.21 2.13
CA PRO A 328 22.49 6.40 1.93
C PRO A 328 21.72 7.72 2.10
N ASP A 329 20.45 7.71 1.71
CA ASP A 329 19.46 8.79 1.78
C ASP A 329 18.48 8.65 2.96
N GLY A 330 18.75 7.73 3.89
CA GLY A 330 17.75 7.29 4.88
C GLY A 330 17.29 8.38 5.84
N ALA A 331 18.17 9.32 6.20
CA ALA A 331 17.79 10.47 7.01
C ALA A 331 16.84 11.41 6.25
N ASP A 332 17.19 11.78 5.01
CA ASP A 332 16.37 12.64 4.16
C ASP A 332 14.98 12.03 3.92
N ARG A 333 14.91 10.73 3.57
CA ARG A 333 13.64 9.98 3.44
C ARG A 333 12.79 10.05 4.70
N TYR A 334 13.42 9.86 5.86
CA TYR A 334 12.75 9.96 7.16
C TYR A 334 12.19 11.37 7.41
N HIS A 335 12.98 12.43 7.19
CA HIS A 335 12.53 13.80 7.43
C HIS A 335 11.42 14.22 6.46
N ARG A 336 11.52 13.84 5.18
CA ARG A 336 10.47 14.05 4.16
C ARG A 336 9.19 13.31 4.48
N TRP A 337 9.29 12.09 5.00
CA TRP A 337 8.12 11.32 5.43
C TRP A 337 7.37 12.04 6.55
N PHE A 338 8.08 12.49 7.60
CA PHE A 338 7.47 13.27 8.68
C PHE A 338 6.89 14.60 8.17
N TYR A 339 7.65 15.34 7.37
CA TYR A 339 7.19 16.60 6.77
C TYR A 339 5.89 16.40 5.98
N THR A 340 5.85 15.39 5.12
CA THR A 340 4.67 15.05 4.32
C THR A 340 3.50 14.70 5.21
N ALA A 341 3.70 13.81 6.20
CA ALA A 341 2.66 13.38 7.13
C ALA A 341 2.05 14.53 7.94
N ILE A 342 2.90 15.40 8.51
CA ILE A 342 2.50 16.53 9.35
C ILE A 342 1.72 17.57 8.53
N THR A 343 2.18 17.85 7.30
CA THR A 343 1.58 18.90 6.45
C THR A 343 0.18 18.55 5.94
N ARG A 344 -0.24 17.28 6.01
CA ARG A 344 -1.61 16.86 5.65
C ARG A 344 -2.68 17.43 6.59
N ALA A 345 -2.29 17.85 7.80
CA ALA A 345 -3.19 18.40 8.80
C ALA A 345 -3.39 19.91 8.58
N LYS A 346 -4.65 20.33 8.42
CA LYS A 346 -5.03 21.75 8.34
C LYS A 346 -5.18 22.38 9.72
N GLN A 347 -5.89 21.71 10.64
CA GLN A 347 -6.27 22.29 11.93
C GLN A 347 -5.67 21.53 13.12
N LYS A 348 -5.76 20.20 13.12
CA LYS A 348 -5.40 19.34 14.25
C LYS A 348 -4.61 18.11 13.80
N LEU A 349 -3.49 17.86 14.46
CA LEU A 349 -2.69 16.64 14.30
C LEU A 349 -2.70 15.87 15.62
N VAL A 350 -3.12 14.61 15.58
CA VAL A 350 -3.10 13.70 16.72
C VAL A 350 -2.09 12.60 16.43
N VAL A 351 -1.14 12.38 17.34
CA VAL A 351 -0.14 11.30 17.25
C VAL A 351 -0.35 10.30 18.38
N ASN A 352 -0.07 9.02 18.15
CA ASN A 352 0.09 8.10 19.28
C ASN A 352 1.44 8.36 19.95
N ASP A 353 1.44 8.46 21.28
CA ASP A 353 2.68 8.67 22.01
C ASP A 353 3.58 7.45 21.89
N CYS A 354 4.82 7.67 21.50
CA CYS A 354 5.78 6.62 21.18
C CYS A 354 7.22 7.17 21.17
N PRO A 355 8.24 6.31 21.04
CA PRO A 355 9.65 6.73 21.06
C PRO A 355 10.08 7.72 19.96
N PHE A 356 9.23 8.00 18.98
CA PHE A 356 9.47 9.05 17.99
C PHE A 356 9.23 10.46 18.55
N ILE A 357 8.59 10.58 19.73
CA ILE A 357 8.38 11.85 20.42
C ILE A 357 9.52 12.09 21.42
N GLU A 358 10.02 13.31 21.47
CA GLU A 358 11.10 13.72 22.36
C GLU A 358 10.81 13.34 23.82
N LYS A 359 11.89 12.95 24.52
CA LYS A 359 11.87 12.57 25.93
C LYS A 359 10.88 11.43 26.25
N PHE A 360 10.43 10.63 25.28
CA PHE A 360 9.49 9.54 25.52
C PHE A 360 9.95 8.59 26.64
N ALA A 361 11.22 8.17 26.63
CA ALA A 361 11.76 7.31 27.67
C ALA A 361 11.74 7.94 29.08
N GLN A 362 11.83 9.28 29.17
CA GLN A 362 11.75 10.00 30.45
C GLN A 362 10.29 10.15 30.91
N ARG A 363 9.36 10.35 29.96
CA ARG A 363 7.93 10.54 30.24
C ARG A 363 7.20 9.21 30.51
N HIS A 364 7.62 8.12 29.85
CA HIS A 364 7.00 6.79 29.88
C HIS A 364 8.05 5.66 29.98
N PRO A 365 8.79 5.53 31.09
CA PRO A 365 9.89 4.58 31.21
C PRO A 365 9.46 3.11 31.07
N GLU A 366 8.31 2.74 31.62
CA GLU A 366 7.77 1.38 31.54
C GLU A 366 7.30 1.03 30.13
N GLU A 367 6.56 1.94 29.48
CA GLU A 367 6.07 1.76 28.11
C GLU A 367 7.23 1.73 27.11
N ASN A 368 8.26 2.55 27.30
CA ASN A 368 9.48 2.51 26.50
C ASN A 368 10.17 1.14 26.61
N SER A 369 10.32 0.62 27.82
CA SER A 369 10.90 -0.71 28.06
C SER A 369 10.07 -1.84 27.43
N ARG A 370 8.74 -1.70 27.42
CA ARG A 370 7.84 -2.62 26.72
C ARG A 370 7.98 -2.52 25.20
N TYR A 371 7.97 -1.31 24.65
CA TYR A 371 8.09 -1.06 23.22
C TYR A 371 9.36 -1.70 22.63
N TRP A 372 10.51 -1.50 23.28
CA TRP A 372 11.78 -2.08 22.79
C TRP A 372 11.81 -3.60 22.93
N ARG A 373 11.23 -4.17 23.99
CA ARG A 373 11.06 -5.63 24.12
C ARG A 373 10.19 -6.19 23.00
N ASP A 374 9.04 -5.57 22.73
CA ASP A 374 8.11 -6.01 21.70
C ASP A 374 8.73 -5.87 20.31
N LEU A 375 9.50 -4.81 20.07
CA LEU A 375 10.26 -4.64 18.84
C LEU A 375 11.32 -5.73 18.65
N GLN A 376 12.07 -6.08 19.71
CA GLN A 376 13.05 -7.16 19.65
C GLN A 376 12.39 -8.52 19.43
N LYS A 377 11.24 -8.78 20.07
CA LYS A 377 10.44 -9.98 19.81
C LYS A 377 9.94 -10.03 18.37
N ALA A 378 9.46 -8.92 17.82
CA ALA A 378 9.01 -8.84 16.43
C ALA A 378 10.17 -9.04 15.44
N LYS A 379 11.35 -8.48 15.72
CA LYS A 379 12.58 -8.72 14.94
C LYS A 379 13.03 -10.17 15.03
N ALA A 380 12.99 -10.76 16.23
CA ALA A 380 13.30 -12.16 16.44
C ALA A 380 12.32 -13.04 15.67
N ALA A 381 11.01 -12.84 15.79
CA ALA A 381 9.98 -13.57 15.05
C ALA A 381 10.13 -13.40 13.52
N ALA A 382 10.50 -12.22 13.04
CA ALA A 382 10.80 -11.97 11.63
C ALA A 382 12.11 -12.65 11.17
N ALA A 383 13.11 -12.79 12.05
CA ALA A 383 14.33 -13.55 11.79
C ALA A 383 14.08 -15.07 11.84
N THR A 384 13.21 -15.54 12.74
CA THR A 384 12.75 -16.95 12.81
C THR A 384 11.82 -17.31 11.66
N ARG A 385 11.24 -16.33 10.94
CA ARG A 385 10.59 -16.53 9.63
C ARG A 385 11.56 -16.92 8.51
N VAL A 386 12.87 -16.89 8.76
CA VAL A 386 13.83 -17.78 8.08
C VAL A 386 13.89 -19.06 8.92
N GLN A 387 12.89 -19.93 8.79
CA GLN A 387 12.85 -21.17 9.58
C GLN A 387 14.06 -22.04 9.23
N VAL A 388 14.90 -22.31 10.23
CA VAL A 388 15.85 -23.43 10.23
C VAL A 388 15.01 -24.70 10.28
N TYR A 389 14.89 -25.38 9.14
CA TYR A 389 14.20 -26.66 9.06
C TYR A 389 15.07 -27.75 9.69
N THR A 390 14.66 -28.25 10.85
CA THR A 390 15.27 -29.44 11.46
C THR A 390 14.89 -30.67 10.62
N PRO A 391 15.84 -31.51 10.15
CA PRO A 391 15.51 -32.73 9.43
C PRO A 391 14.66 -33.66 10.32
N GLY A 392 13.50 -34.09 9.81
CA GLY A 392 12.58 -34.94 10.57
C GLY A 392 11.38 -35.40 9.74
N ARG A 393 10.78 -36.53 10.17
CA ARG A 393 9.52 -37.04 9.61
C ARG A 393 8.34 -36.23 10.17
N LEU A 394 7.54 -35.66 9.28
CA LEU A 394 6.33 -34.92 9.63
C LEU A 394 5.12 -35.50 8.90
N THR A 395 3.92 -35.19 9.41
CA THR A 395 2.64 -35.55 8.80
C THR A 395 1.86 -34.29 8.48
N GLY A 396 1.18 -34.24 7.34
CA GLY A 396 0.35 -33.09 7.01
C GLY A 396 -0.61 -33.36 5.84
N VAL A 397 -1.44 -32.36 5.54
CA VAL A 397 -2.54 -32.45 4.58
C VAL A 397 -2.18 -31.73 3.29
N VAL A 398 -2.47 -32.34 2.14
CA VAL A 398 -2.31 -31.69 0.83
C VAL A 398 -3.31 -30.53 0.72
N SER A 399 -2.81 -29.30 0.64
CA SER A 399 -3.65 -28.09 0.50
C SER A 399 -3.99 -27.81 -0.97
N LYS A 400 -2.99 -27.93 -1.86
CA LYS A 400 -3.16 -27.61 -3.28
C LYS A 400 -2.16 -28.36 -4.18
N LEU A 401 -2.57 -28.66 -5.41
CA LEU A 401 -1.72 -29.19 -6.48
C LEU A 401 -1.27 -28.05 -7.40
N LEU A 402 0.02 -27.98 -7.71
CA LEU A 402 0.61 -26.94 -8.57
C LEU A 402 0.94 -27.49 -9.98
N ASN A 403 0.94 -26.60 -10.96
CA ASN A 403 1.13 -26.94 -12.38
C ASN A 403 2.62 -27.01 -12.76
N GLN A 404 2.95 -27.75 -13.84
CA GLN A 404 4.31 -28.23 -14.18
C GLN A 404 5.43 -27.18 -14.33
N ASN A 405 5.12 -25.88 -14.40
CA ASN A 405 6.10 -24.82 -14.62
C ASN A 405 6.60 -24.13 -13.34
N GLU A 406 6.15 -24.55 -12.16
CA GLU A 406 6.62 -24.06 -10.87
C GLU A 406 7.53 -25.10 -10.19
N GLN A 407 8.84 -25.01 -10.47
CA GLN A 407 10.00 -25.65 -9.82
C GLN A 407 9.88 -27.08 -9.20
N GLY A 408 10.07 -28.11 -10.03
CA GLY A 408 10.78 -29.36 -9.66
C GLY A 408 9.95 -30.54 -9.13
N VAL A 409 10.59 -31.71 -9.00
CA VAL A 409 9.96 -33.02 -8.69
C VAL A 409 9.45 -33.15 -7.23
N ASN A 410 9.74 -32.17 -6.36
CA ASN A 410 9.53 -32.26 -4.92
C ASN A 410 8.60 -31.13 -4.43
N GLY A 411 7.67 -31.45 -3.53
CA GLY A 411 6.74 -30.47 -2.95
C GLY A 411 7.41 -29.49 -1.98
N PHE A 412 6.74 -28.36 -1.71
CA PHE A 412 7.18 -27.36 -0.73
C PHE A 412 6.09 -27.07 0.30
N ILE A 413 6.51 -26.63 1.49
CA ILE A 413 5.63 -26.40 2.64
C ILE A 413 5.49 -24.89 2.83
N LYS A 414 4.27 -24.40 2.96
CA LYS A 414 3.98 -23.02 3.32
C LYS A 414 3.24 -23.02 4.65
N THR A 415 3.83 -22.39 5.65
CA THR A 415 3.19 -22.15 6.94
C THR A 415 2.49 -20.81 6.89
N ASP A 416 1.16 -20.80 6.99
CA ASP A 416 0.42 -19.61 7.41
C ASP A 416 0.18 -19.72 8.92
N ASN A 417 0.05 -18.59 9.64
CA ASN A 417 0.22 -18.47 11.10
C ASN A 417 -0.75 -19.31 11.98
N THR A 418 -1.52 -20.24 11.40
CA THR A 418 -2.34 -21.22 12.12
C THR A 418 -2.33 -22.65 11.53
N LYS A 419 -1.73 -22.92 10.35
CA LYS A 419 -1.71 -24.27 9.72
C LYS A 419 -0.46 -24.50 8.85
N GLU A 420 0.09 -25.72 8.90
CA GLU A 420 1.09 -26.21 7.94
C GLU A 420 0.37 -26.68 6.67
N GLU A 421 0.60 -26.00 5.54
CA GLU A 421 0.04 -26.39 4.25
C GLU A 421 1.12 -26.98 3.33
N ILE A 422 0.84 -28.13 2.74
CA ILE A 422 1.78 -28.83 1.85
C ILE A 422 1.29 -28.71 0.41
N TYR A 423 2.20 -28.26 -0.46
CA TYR A 423 1.98 -28.08 -1.89
C TYR A 423 2.80 -29.14 -2.65
N PHE A 424 2.14 -29.92 -3.50
CA PHE A 424 2.81 -30.93 -4.34
C PHE A 424 2.84 -30.51 -5.82
N ILE A 425 3.92 -30.86 -6.50
CA ILE A 425 4.09 -30.71 -7.94
C ILE A 425 3.91 -32.09 -8.58
N LEU A 426 3.04 -32.18 -9.59
CA LEU A 426 2.80 -33.43 -10.33
C LEU A 426 3.41 -33.33 -11.73
N SER A 427 4.41 -34.18 -12.00
CA SER A 427 4.85 -34.45 -13.38
C SER A 427 3.90 -35.45 -14.02
N ALA A 428 3.40 -35.17 -15.23
CA ALA A 428 2.54 -36.09 -15.99
C ALA A 428 3.20 -37.44 -16.30
N LYS A 429 4.52 -37.56 -16.14
CA LYS A 429 5.28 -38.81 -16.32
C LYS A 429 5.36 -39.68 -15.05
N ASN A 430 4.79 -39.23 -13.93
CA ASN A 430 4.85 -39.94 -12.66
C ASN A 430 3.50 -40.67 -12.40
N PRO A 431 3.49 -41.96 -12.02
CA PRO A 431 2.25 -42.76 -11.83
C PRO A 431 1.36 -42.30 -10.65
N LEU A 432 1.69 -41.16 -10.04
CA LEU A 432 1.07 -40.59 -8.84
C LEU A 432 -0.19 -39.76 -9.12
N TYR A 433 -0.52 -39.53 -10.39
CA TYR A 433 -1.66 -38.72 -10.82
C TYR A 433 -3.02 -39.16 -10.21
N PRO A 434 -3.30 -40.45 -9.93
CA PRO A 434 -4.59 -40.83 -9.35
C PRO A 434 -4.69 -40.71 -7.82
N ILE A 435 -3.59 -40.56 -7.07
CA ILE A 435 -3.56 -40.87 -5.62
C ILE A 435 -3.49 -39.62 -4.73
N LEU A 436 -2.99 -38.48 -5.21
CA LEU A 436 -2.82 -37.26 -4.42
C LEU A 436 -3.95 -36.26 -4.72
N GLN A 437 -4.94 -36.18 -3.83
CA GLN A 437 -6.01 -35.17 -3.89
C GLN A 437 -5.88 -34.17 -2.71
N PRO A 438 -6.30 -32.90 -2.90
CA PRO A 438 -6.46 -31.98 -1.78
C PRO A 438 -7.28 -32.63 -0.64
N GLY A 439 -6.80 -32.53 0.59
CA GLY A 439 -7.41 -33.19 1.76
C GLY A 439 -6.77 -34.52 2.19
N LEU A 440 -5.86 -35.12 1.40
CA LEU A 440 -5.16 -36.35 1.79
C LEU A 440 -4.09 -36.09 2.86
N LYS A 441 -4.06 -36.91 3.92
CA LYS A 441 -2.98 -36.94 4.93
C LYS A 441 -1.81 -37.81 4.46
N LEU A 442 -0.59 -37.33 4.62
CA LEU A 442 0.61 -38.06 4.20
C LEU A 442 1.83 -37.78 5.10
N SER A 443 2.76 -38.75 5.13
CA SER A 443 4.05 -38.64 5.84
C SER A 443 5.16 -38.26 4.88
N TYR A 444 5.94 -37.25 5.24
CA TYR A 444 7.03 -36.70 4.43
C TYR A 444 8.26 -36.39 5.28
N GLU A 445 9.43 -36.38 4.64
CA GLU A 445 10.69 -35.98 5.26
C GLU A 445 11.13 -34.61 4.74
N ILE A 446 11.41 -33.68 5.64
CA ILE A 446 11.98 -32.38 5.25
C ILE A 446 13.49 -32.53 5.07
N MET A 447 13.97 -32.19 3.87
CA MET A 447 15.40 -32.04 3.62
C MET A 447 15.87 -30.61 3.90
N PRO A 448 17.08 -30.44 4.45
CA PRO A 448 17.67 -29.12 4.63
C PRO A 448 17.82 -28.41 3.27
N PRO A 449 17.68 -27.07 3.24
CA PRO A 449 17.78 -26.30 2.00
C PRO A 449 19.17 -26.45 1.36
N LYS A 450 19.21 -26.61 0.02
CA LYS A 450 20.44 -26.51 -0.78
C LYS A 450 20.48 -25.14 -1.47
N GLY A 451 21.32 -24.22 -0.98
CA GLY A 451 21.50 -22.88 -1.54
C GLY A 451 20.31 -21.93 -1.29
N ASN A 452 20.08 -20.98 -2.20
CA ASN A 452 19.04 -19.94 -2.10
C ASN A 452 17.59 -20.43 -2.34
N LYS A 453 17.32 -21.74 -2.23
CA LYS A 453 15.98 -22.31 -2.44
C LYS A 453 15.45 -22.84 -1.10
N GLY A 454 14.15 -22.64 -0.86
CA GLY A 454 13.46 -23.11 0.34
C GLY A 454 13.56 -24.64 0.57
N PRO A 455 13.05 -25.15 1.71
CA PRO A 455 13.12 -26.57 2.05
C PRO A 455 12.43 -27.42 0.97
N LYS A 456 12.93 -28.63 0.74
CA LYS A 456 12.30 -29.62 -0.13
C LYS A 456 11.79 -30.77 0.71
N ALA A 457 10.59 -31.28 0.40
CA ALA A 457 10.06 -32.47 1.06
C ALA A 457 10.12 -33.69 0.12
N THR A 458 10.58 -34.83 0.63
CA THR A 458 10.54 -36.12 -0.08
C THR A 458 9.52 -37.02 0.61
N ARG A 459 8.59 -37.60 -0.16
CA ARG A 459 7.52 -38.45 0.39
C ARG A 459 8.10 -39.79 0.86
N ILE A 460 7.66 -40.26 2.04
CA ILE A 460 8.07 -41.57 2.58
C ILE A 460 6.96 -42.63 2.42
N GLN A 461 5.70 -42.32 2.76
CA GLN A 461 4.60 -43.31 2.70
C GLN A 461 3.22 -42.65 2.67
N THR A 462 2.23 -43.31 2.03
CA THR A 462 0.81 -42.90 2.15
C THR A 462 0.23 -43.52 3.41
N ILE A 463 -0.43 -42.72 4.25
CA ILE A 463 -1.27 -43.25 5.33
C ILE A 463 -2.69 -43.27 4.76
N ALA A 464 -3.28 -44.45 4.59
CA ALA A 464 -4.71 -44.55 4.27
C ALA A 464 -5.50 -43.98 5.46
N ALA A 465 -6.38 -43.02 5.21
CA ALA A 465 -7.33 -42.58 6.22
C ALA A 465 -8.32 -43.73 6.48
N ARG A 466 -8.46 -44.15 7.74
CA ARG A 466 -9.61 -44.95 8.18
C ARG A 466 -10.82 -44.05 8.33
#